data_AF-B7AR60-F1
#
_entry.id   AF-B7AR60-F1
#
_cell.length_a   1.000
_cell.length_b   1.000
_cell.length_c   1.000
_cell.angle_alpha   90.00
_cell.angle_beta   90.00
_cell.angle_gamma   90.00
#
_symmetry.space_group_name_H-M   'P 1'
#
loop_
_entity.id
_entity.type
_entity.pdbx_description
1 polymer ?
#
loop_
_entity_poly.entity_id
_entity_poly.type
_entity_poly.pdbx_seq_one_letter_code
_entity_poly.pdbx_strand_id
1 'polypeptide(L)'
;MHVYVRAPPEKRINIIQNRRYRMFYYKITDTSDGSEQFLKPSEARRFLSLEDDALKAYADMGAKFGRFVINKLTAEQALYEKEELRLKRQKTAEADSRREYIAEHGASIWCGYLLFAAKFLHRTSAAVSIDINIRTFRNADISGITMPCVTVYASPSDYPGWYVARLFDHGHPLNVHIRRRTVEEIRADIIRRFPGMIPFAPGADDEPCIVEIWL
;
A
#
# COMPACT_ATOMS: atom_id res chain seq x y z
N MET A 1 -52.68 -14.72 45.31
CA MET A 1 -51.94 -15.46 44.27
C MET A 1 -51.87 -14.57 43.03
N HIS A 2 -50.80 -13.79 42.85
CA HIS A 2 -50.70 -12.83 41.75
C HIS A 2 -50.14 -13.50 40.50
N VAL A 3 -50.97 -13.62 39.47
CA VAL A 3 -50.58 -14.18 38.16
C VAL A 3 -49.83 -13.10 37.37
N TYR A 4 -48.52 -13.29 37.19
CA TYR A 4 -47.72 -12.45 36.30
C TYR A 4 -48.05 -12.81 34.85
N VAL A 5 -48.87 -11.99 34.21
CA VAL A 5 -49.07 -12.05 32.75
C VAL A 5 -47.80 -11.55 32.07
N ARG A 6 -47.03 -12.45 31.44
CA ARG A 6 -45.88 -12.07 30.61
C ARG A 6 -46.37 -11.26 29.42
N ALA A 7 -45.86 -10.05 29.26
CA ALA A 7 -46.14 -9.23 28.09
C ALA A 7 -45.78 -9.96 26.78
N PRO A 8 -46.59 -9.79 25.72
CA PRO A 8 -46.43 -10.50 24.45
C PRO A 8 -45.07 -10.21 23.77
N PRO A 9 -44.53 -11.19 23.02
CA PRO A 9 -43.15 -11.17 22.51
C PRO A 9 -42.86 -9.96 21.61
N GLU A 10 -43.86 -9.48 20.86
CA GLU A 10 -43.72 -8.33 19.95
C GLU A 10 -43.49 -7.00 20.69
N LYS A 11 -44.14 -6.81 21.85
CA LYS A 11 -43.86 -5.65 22.72
C LYS A 11 -42.46 -5.73 23.33
N ARG A 12 -41.94 -6.93 23.64
CA ARG A 12 -40.57 -7.09 24.14
C ARG A 12 -39.52 -6.75 23.08
N ILE A 13 -39.73 -7.15 21.83
CA ILE A 13 -38.80 -6.86 20.72
C ILE A 13 -38.75 -5.34 20.47
N ASN A 14 -39.89 -4.66 20.45
CA ASN A 14 -39.95 -3.20 20.32
C ASN A 14 -39.31 -2.46 21.50
N ILE A 15 -39.47 -2.92 22.75
CA ILE A 15 -38.82 -2.30 23.92
C ILE A 15 -37.30 -2.51 23.90
N ILE A 16 -36.81 -3.67 23.44
CA ILE A 16 -35.38 -3.98 23.36
C ILE A 16 -34.71 -3.20 22.21
N GLN A 17 -35.37 -3.10 21.05
CA GLN A 17 -34.89 -2.30 19.91
C GLN A 17 -34.89 -0.79 20.25
N ASN A 18 -35.95 -0.28 20.87
CA ASN A 18 -36.10 1.14 21.24
C ASN A 18 -35.16 1.55 22.41
N ARG A 19 -34.75 0.60 23.28
CA ARG A 19 -33.67 0.83 24.28
C ARG A 19 -32.27 0.86 23.66
N ARG A 20 -32.02 0.07 22.60
CA ARG A 20 -30.71 0.03 21.93
C ARG A 20 -30.42 1.32 21.17
N TYR A 21 -31.44 1.96 20.61
CA TYR A 21 -31.36 3.24 19.89
C TYR A 21 -31.44 4.50 20.76
N ARG A 22 -31.67 4.37 22.08
CA ARG A 22 -31.61 5.48 23.05
C ARG A 22 -30.32 5.53 23.86
N MET A 23 -29.35 4.66 23.58
CA MET A 23 -28.06 4.69 24.25
C MET A 23 -27.20 5.82 23.66
N PHE A 24 -26.72 6.70 24.53
CA PHE A 24 -25.73 7.73 24.22
C PHE A 24 -24.42 7.37 24.90
N TYR A 25 -23.32 7.87 24.36
CA TYR A 25 -21.98 7.71 24.91
C TYR A 25 -21.41 9.07 25.28
N TYR A 26 -20.47 9.07 26.23
CA TYR A 26 -19.65 10.23 26.51
C TYR A 26 -18.28 10.01 25.90
N LYS A 27 -17.85 10.93 25.03
CA LYS A 27 -16.45 11.07 24.63
C LYS A 27 -15.74 11.92 25.66
N ILE A 28 -14.76 11.32 26.30
CA ILE A 28 -13.90 11.96 27.27
C ILE A 28 -12.55 12.14 26.60
N THR A 29 -12.14 13.39 26.43
CA THR A 29 -10.83 13.76 25.89
C THR A 29 -9.97 14.31 27.01
N ASP A 30 -8.82 13.69 27.27
CA ASP A 30 -7.83 14.20 28.21
C ASP A 30 -7.00 15.31 27.54
N THR A 31 -6.92 16.47 28.18
CA THR A 31 -6.21 17.64 27.65
C THR A 31 -4.70 17.57 27.82
N SER A 32 -4.18 16.60 28.59
CA SER A 32 -2.74 16.45 28.83
C SER A 32 -2.03 15.60 27.76
N ASP A 33 -2.65 14.51 27.32
CA ASP A 33 -2.09 13.60 26.31
C ASP A 33 -2.93 13.51 25.02
N GLY A 34 -4.10 14.17 24.99
CA GLY A 34 -5.03 14.12 23.86
C GLY A 34 -5.75 12.78 23.74
N SER A 35 -5.68 11.91 24.76
CA SER A 35 -6.30 10.59 24.70
C SER A 35 -7.83 10.69 24.72
N GLU A 36 -8.46 9.91 23.85
CA GLU A 36 -9.90 9.89 23.69
C GLU A 36 -10.48 8.54 24.13
N GLN A 37 -11.53 8.59 24.96
CA GLN A 37 -12.24 7.42 25.46
C GLN A 37 -13.75 7.58 25.29
N PHE A 38 -14.42 6.50 24.91
CA PHE A 38 -15.87 6.48 24.70
C PHE A 38 -16.48 5.57 25.75
N LEU A 39 -17.22 6.17 26.70
CA LEU A 39 -17.78 5.47 27.84
C LEU A 39 -19.30 5.54 27.84
N LYS A 40 -19.94 4.48 28.33
CA LYS A 40 -21.38 4.52 28.64
C LYS A 40 -21.62 5.43 29.85
N PRO A 41 -22.84 5.95 30.05
CA PRO A 41 -23.15 6.84 31.18
C PRO A 41 -22.74 6.27 32.53
N SER A 42 -23.02 4.99 32.79
CA SER A 42 -22.64 4.30 34.03
C SER A 42 -21.12 4.17 34.22
N GLU A 43 -20.37 4.02 33.13
CA GLU A 43 -18.91 3.88 33.13
C GLU A 43 -18.24 5.24 33.31
N ALA A 44 -18.72 6.27 32.61
CA ALA A 44 -18.27 7.66 32.74
C ALA A 44 -18.47 8.18 34.18
N ARG A 45 -19.62 7.85 34.79
CA ARG A 45 -19.92 8.14 36.20
C ARG A 45 -18.84 7.60 37.13
N ARG A 46 -18.48 6.32 36.96
CA ARG A 46 -17.46 5.65 37.76
C ARG A 46 -16.05 6.18 37.48
N PHE A 47 -15.76 6.51 36.22
CA PHE A 47 -14.45 7.01 35.79
C PHE A 47 -14.16 8.42 36.32
N LEU A 48 -15.14 9.33 36.24
CA LEU A 48 -15.00 10.72 36.67
C LEU A 48 -15.43 10.96 38.12
N SER A 49 -16.01 9.96 38.79
CA SER A 49 -16.60 10.07 40.13
C SER A 49 -17.60 11.23 40.25
N LEU A 50 -18.40 11.43 39.20
CA LEU A 50 -19.42 12.48 39.10
C LEU A 50 -20.81 11.89 39.27
N GLU A 51 -21.78 12.69 39.73
CA GLU A 51 -23.20 12.32 39.67
C GLU A 51 -23.77 12.52 38.26
N ASP A 52 -24.88 11.85 37.95
CA ASP A 52 -25.47 11.84 36.60
C ASP A 52 -25.89 13.25 36.13
N ASP A 53 -26.40 14.08 37.05
CA ASP A 53 -26.81 15.46 36.76
C ASP A 53 -25.60 16.37 36.47
N ALA A 54 -24.52 16.21 37.24
CA ALA A 54 -23.28 16.94 37.02
C ALA A 54 -22.63 16.53 35.69
N LEU A 55 -22.54 15.23 35.41
CA LEU A 55 -21.98 14.70 34.17
C LEU A 55 -22.74 15.23 32.94
N LYS A 56 -24.07 15.27 33.02
CA LYS A 56 -24.91 15.84 31.96
C LYS A 56 -24.66 17.35 31.80
N ALA A 57 -24.57 18.10 32.88
CA ALA A 57 -24.31 19.53 32.84
C ALA A 57 -22.96 19.85 32.17
N TYR A 58 -21.88 19.14 32.51
CA TYR A 58 -20.57 19.32 31.86
C TYR A 58 -20.60 18.96 30.38
N ALA A 59 -21.31 17.89 30.00
CA ALA A 59 -21.42 17.46 28.62
C ALA A 59 -22.27 18.38 27.75
N ASP A 60 -23.36 18.93 28.30
CA ASP A 60 -24.24 19.87 27.61
C ASP A 60 -23.57 21.25 27.44
N MET A 61 -22.70 21.65 28.38
CA MET A 61 -21.90 22.88 28.28
C MET A 61 -20.62 22.71 27.44
N GLY A 62 -20.20 21.48 27.12
CA GLY A 62 -18.88 21.20 26.56
C GLY A 62 -17.73 21.65 27.46
N ALA A 63 -17.99 21.74 28.78
CA ALA A 63 -17.08 22.36 29.73
C ALA A 63 -16.00 21.39 30.21
N LYS A 64 -14.85 21.94 30.57
CA LYS A 64 -13.70 21.18 31.11
C LYS A 64 -13.99 20.77 32.56
N PHE A 65 -13.92 19.48 32.84
CA PHE A 65 -13.91 18.94 34.20
C PHE A 65 -12.49 18.48 34.55
N GLY A 66 -11.80 19.24 35.40
CA GLY A 66 -10.40 18.97 35.73
C GLY A 66 -9.53 19.06 34.48
N ARG A 67 -8.95 17.93 34.03
CA ARG A 67 -8.18 17.82 32.77
C ARG A 67 -8.98 17.23 31.61
N PHE A 68 -10.23 16.86 31.81
CA PHE A 68 -11.04 16.16 30.82
C PHE A 68 -12.07 17.09 30.18
N VAL A 69 -12.28 16.96 28.87
CA VAL A 69 -13.40 17.55 28.15
C VAL A 69 -14.41 16.44 27.88
N ILE A 70 -15.68 16.69 28.21
CA ILE A 70 -16.74 15.70 28.15
C ILE A 70 -17.72 16.12 27.06
N ASN A 71 -17.93 15.26 26.07
CA ASN A 71 -18.87 15.50 24.98
C ASN A 71 -19.88 14.36 24.91
N LYS A 72 -21.16 14.71 24.71
CA LYS A 72 -22.23 13.72 24.54
C LYS A 72 -22.40 13.37 23.07
N LEU A 73 -22.38 12.08 22.76
CA LEU A 73 -22.51 11.55 21.40
C LEU A 73 -23.67 10.58 21.31
N THR A 74 -24.28 10.51 20.12
CA THR A 74 -25.21 9.41 19.80
C THR A 74 -24.44 8.10 19.64
N ALA A 75 -25.12 6.95 19.79
CA ALA A 75 -24.48 5.64 19.61
C ALA A 75 -23.84 5.46 18.23
N GLU A 76 -24.44 6.01 17.18
CA GLU A 76 -23.94 5.92 15.81
C GLU A 76 -22.65 6.73 15.64
N GLN A 77 -22.63 7.97 16.15
CA GLN A 77 -21.44 8.83 16.12
C GLN A 77 -20.28 8.22 16.92
N ALA A 78 -20.58 7.67 18.10
CA ALA A 78 -19.58 7.04 18.94
C ALA A 78 -18.97 5.78 18.30
N LEU A 79 -19.76 5.01 17.54
CA LEU A 79 -19.25 3.84 16.80
C LEU A 79 -18.35 4.27 15.65
N TYR A 80 -18.77 5.26 14.86
CA TYR A 80 -18.00 5.77 13.74
C TYR A 80 -16.63 6.32 14.20
N GLU A 81 -16.62 7.23 15.19
CA GLU A 81 -15.36 7.79 15.71
C GLU A 81 -14.45 6.71 16.33
N LYS A 82 -15.04 5.70 16.97
CA LYS A 82 -14.28 4.57 17.54
C LYS A 82 -13.63 3.73 16.45
N GLU A 83 -14.31 3.50 15.32
CA GLU A 83 -13.74 2.79 14.18
C GLU A 83 -12.61 3.58 13.52
N GLU A 84 -12.79 4.90 13.33
CA GLU A 84 -11.74 5.76 12.78
C GLU A 84 -10.50 5.78 13.68
N LEU A 85 -10.67 5.90 14.99
CA LEU A 85 -9.56 5.84 15.95
C LEU A 85 -8.87 4.48 15.94
N ARG A 86 -9.63 3.38 15.80
CA ARG A 86 -9.07 2.04 15.69
C ARG A 86 -8.21 1.90 14.44
N LEU A 87 -8.70 2.43 13.31
CA LEU A 87 -7.96 2.42 12.04
C LEU A 87 -6.69 3.28 12.12
N LYS A 88 -6.76 4.45 12.74
CA LYS A 88 -5.59 5.32 12.99
C LYS A 88 -4.53 4.61 13.84
N ARG A 89 -4.95 3.94 14.92
CA ARG A 89 -4.05 3.17 15.78
C ARG A 89 -3.41 2.01 15.04
N GLN A 90 -4.16 1.30 14.20
CA GLN A 90 -3.64 0.21 13.39
C GLN A 90 -2.57 0.70 12.40
N LYS A 91 -2.84 1.78 11.66
CA LYS A 91 -1.86 2.38 10.74
C LYS A 91 -0.59 2.86 11.44
N THR A 92 -0.75 3.42 12.64
CA THR A 92 0.39 3.90 13.44
C THR A 92 1.22 2.72 13.95
N ALA A 93 0.58 1.67 14.49
CA ALA A 93 1.26 0.46 14.93
C ALA A 93 1.99 -0.27 13.78
N GLU A 94 1.40 -0.28 12.59
CA GLU A 94 2.04 -0.85 11.39
C GLU A 94 3.26 -0.03 10.96
N ALA A 95 3.17 1.30 11.01
CA ALA A 95 4.30 2.19 10.74
C ALA A 95 5.43 2.03 11.78
N ASP A 96 5.09 1.89 13.06
CA ASP A 96 6.05 1.68 14.14
C ASP A 96 6.73 0.30 14.04
N SER A 97 5.97 -0.76 13.76
CA SER A 97 6.53 -2.10 13.50
C SER A 97 7.47 -2.09 12.29
N ARG A 98 7.13 -1.37 11.22
CA ARG A 98 8.02 -1.20 10.07
C ARG A 98 9.30 -0.44 10.45
N ARG A 99 9.20 0.58 11.30
CA ARG A 99 10.38 1.32 11.80
C ARG A 99 11.26 0.45 12.68
N GLU A 100 10.68 -0.34 13.57
CA GLU A 100 11.39 -1.28 14.44
C GLU A 100 12.11 -2.35 13.62
N TYR A 101 11.44 -2.92 12.61
CA TYR A 101 12.05 -3.86 11.67
C TYR A 101 13.22 -3.23 10.90
N ILE A 102 13.09 -1.98 10.43
CA ILE A 102 14.19 -1.25 9.78
C ILE A 102 15.32 -0.93 10.76
N ALA A 103 15.03 -0.67 12.04
CA ALA A 103 16.07 -0.45 13.03
C ALA A 103 16.85 -1.74 13.34
N GLU A 104 16.16 -2.88 13.45
CA GLU A 104 16.76 -4.17 13.75
C GLU A 104 17.48 -4.79 12.55
N HIS A 105 16.89 -4.69 11.35
CA HIS A 105 17.35 -5.36 10.14
C HIS A 105 17.89 -4.40 9.08
N GLY A 106 17.84 -3.08 9.29
CA GLY A 106 18.30 -2.11 8.30
C GLY A 106 19.76 -2.31 7.92
N ALA A 107 20.64 -2.56 8.90
CA ALA A 107 22.05 -2.80 8.63
C ALA A 107 22.29 -4.07 7.79
N SER A 108 21.53 -5.15 8.00
CA SER A 108 21.66 -6.39 7.23
C SER A 108 21.03 -6.28 5.83
N ILE A 109 19.94 -5.52 5.68
CA ILE A 109 19.34 -5.18 4.37
C ILE A 109 20.29 -4.32 3.55
N TRP A 110 20.90 -3.30 4.16
CA TRP A 110 21.90 -2.44 3.52
C TRP A 110 23.19 -3.22 3.18
N CYS A 111 23.67 -4.11 4.06
CA CYS A 111 24.79 -5.00 3.76
C CYS A 111 24.47 -6.00 2.64
N GLY A 112 23.26 -6.56 2.61
CA GLY A 112 22.80 -7.42 1.52
C GLY A 112 22.75 -6.68 0.18
N TYR A 113 22.24 -5.45 0.18
CA TYR A 113 22.24 -4.59 -1.00
C TYR A 113 23.66 -4.18 -1.41
N LEU A 114 24.55 -3.85 -0.46
CA LEU A 114 25.96 -3.53 -0.73
C LEU A 114 26.73 -4.75 -1.26
N LEU A 115 26.49 -5.96 -0.74
CA LEU A 115 27.08 -7.18 -1.25
C LEU A 115 26.52 -7.55 -2.63
N PHE A 116 25.22 -7.34 -2.85
CA PHE A 116 24.58 -7.48 -4.16
C PHE A 116 25.16 -6.46 -5.16
N ALA A 117 25.27 -5.19 -4.77
CA ALA A 117 25.84 -4.10 -5.56
C ALA A 117 27.35 -4.29 -5.80
N ALA A 118 28.09 -4.82 -4.84
CA ALA A 118 29.50 -5.16 -4.99
C ALA A 118 29.67 -6.35 -5.95
N LYS A 119 28.80 -7.37 -5.87
CA LYS A 119 28.76 -8.48 -6.83
C LYS A 119 28.33 -8.01 -8.22
N PHE A 120 27.43 -7.02 -8.29
CA PHE A 120 27.01 -6.30 -9.49
C PHE A 120 28.17 -5.50 -10.12
N LEU A 121 28.96 -4.78 -9.32
CA LEU A 121 30.12 -4.00 -9.76
C LEU A 121 31.35 -4.86 -10.09
N HIS A 122 31.54 -6.01 -9.42
CA HIS A 122 32.59 -6.96 -9.78
C HIS A 122 32.29 -7.70 -11.09
N ARG A 123 31.01 -7.83 -11.48
CA ARG A 123 30.61 -8.42 -12.78
C ARG A 123 30.76 -7.44 -13.95
N THR A 124 30.85 -6.13 -13.69
CA THR A 124 31.02 -5.08 -14.71
C THR A 124 32.47 -4.67 -14.95
N SER A 125 33.45 -5.40 -14.40
CA SER A 125 34.84 -5.23 -14.81
C SER A 125 35.16 -6.14 -16.00
N ALA A 126 35.23 -5.50 -17.17
CA ALA A 126 35.91 -5.97 -18.39
C ALA A 126 35.28 -7.16 -19.14
N ALA A 127 34.10 -6.94 -19.70
CA ALA A 127 33.84 -7.45 -21.05
C ALA A 127 33.23 -6.30 -21.86
N VAL A 128 34.04 -5.70 -22.72
CA VAL A 128 33.52 -5.11 -23.96
C VAL A 128 32.88 -6.28 -24.69
N SER A 129 31.60 -6.55 -24.42
CA SER A 129 30.85 -7.56 -25.13
C SER A 129 30.67 -7.02 -26.54
N ILE A 130 31.23 -7.72 -27.51
CA ILE A 130 30.94 -7.46 -28.91
C ILE A 130 29.42 -7.52 -29.06
N ASP A 131 28.83 -6.42 -29.50
CA ASP A 131 27.39 -6.34 -29.78
C ASP A 131 27.06 -7.27 -30.95
N ILE A 132 26.34 -8.36 -30.65
CA ILE A 132 26.04 -9.39 -31.65
C ILE A 132 24.69 -9.07 -32.28
N ASN A 133 24.74 -8.57 -33.51
CA ASN A 133 23.57 -8.42 -34.35
C ASN A 133 23.14 -9.80 -34.87
N ILE A 134 22.02 -10.33 -34.37
CA ILE A 134 21.43 -11.57 -34.88
C ILE A 134 20.29 -11.27 -35.84
N ARG A 135 20.05 -12.19 -36.77
CA ARG A 135 18.93 -12.04 -37.71
C ARG A 135 17.58 -12.14 -37.02
N THR A 136 17.42 -13.02 -36.02
CA THR A 136 16.15 -13.23 -35.32
C THR A 136 16.42 -13.71 -33.90
N PHE A 137 15.56 -13.34 -32.95
CA PHE A 137 15.65 -13.78 -31.56
C PHE A 137 15.48 -15.30 -31.38
N ARG A 138 14.99 -16.02 -32.40
CA ARG A 138 15.00 -17.49 -32.41
C ARG A 138 16.41 -18.09 -32.35
N ASN A 139 17.40 -17.36 -32.85
CA ASN A 139 18.78 -17.82 -32.87
C ASN A 139 19.53 -17.47 -31.56
N ALA A 140 18.89 -16.73 -30.65
CA ALA A 140 19.45 -16.45 -29.34
C ALA A 140 19.23 -17.65 -28.41
N ASP A 141 20.30 -18.10 -27.76
CA ASP A 141 20.21 -18.98 -26.61
C ASP A 141 19.65 -18.18 -25.43
N ILE A 142 18.51 -18.62 -24.90
CA ILE A 142 17.83 -17.98 -23.76
C ILE A 142 17.78 -18.89 -22.53
N SER A 143 18.45 -20.04 -22.56
CA SER A 143 18.36 -21.05 -21.51
C SER A 143 18.75 -20.52 -20.12
N GLY A 144 19.59 -19.49 -20.06
CA GLY A 144 20.01 -18.81 -18.84
C GLY A 144 19.25 -17.52 -18.51
N ILE A 145 18.23 -17.14 -19.28
CA ILE A 145 17.46 -15.91 -19.06
C ILE A 145 16.26 -16.22 -18.16
N THR A 146 16.15 -15.54 -17.03
CA THR A 146 15.08 -15.75 -16.04
C THR A 146 13.95 -14.75 -16.17
N MET A 147 14.21 -13.52 -16.62
CA MET A 147 13.19 -12.50 -16.85
C MET A 147 13.52 -11.71 -18.13
N PRO A 148 13.12 -12.22 -19.31
CA PRO A 148 13.43 -11.57 -20.58
C PRO A 148 12.66 -10.26 -20.71
N CYS A 149 13.33 -9.20 -21.15
CA CYS A 149 12.73 -7.92 -21.52
C CYS A 149 13.32 -7.46 -22.86
N VAL A 150 12.50 -6.92 -23.77
CA VAL A 150 13.00 -6.38 -25.05
C VAL A 150 12.66 -4.90 -25.15
N THR A 151 13.69 -4.07 -25.30
CA THR A 151 13.50 -2.62 -25.55
C THR A 151 13.74 -2.32 -27.02
N VAL A 152 12.80 -1.63 -27.65
CA VAL A 152 12.87 -1.22 -29.05
C VAL A 152 13.21 0.26 -29.14
N TYR A 153 14.27 0.57 -29.88
CA TYR A 153 14.82 1.91 -30.08
C TYR A 153 14.60 2.33 -31.54
N ALA A 154 14.20 3.58 -31.76
CA ALA A 154 14.14 4.26 -33.04
C ALA A 154 15.40 5.09 -33.24
N SER A 155 16.25 4.68 -34.18
CA SER A 155 17.46 5.41 -34.56
C SER A 155 18.34 5.82 -33.37
N PRO A 156 18.75 4.85 -32.51
CA PRO A 156 19.65 5.16 -31.41
C PRO A 156 21.01 5.66 -31.94
N SER A 157 21.77 6.36 -31.10
CA SER A 157 23.01 7.04 -31.52
C SER A 157 24.08 6.11 -32.08
N ASP A 158 24.08 4.84 -31.68
CA ASP A 158 24.99 3.79 -32.15
C ASP A 158 24.55 3.15 -33.49
N TYR A 159 23.25 3.23 -33.83
CA TYR A 159 22.69 2.70 -35.08
C TYR A 159 21.70 3.69 -35.72
N PRO A 160 22.19 4.82 -36.26
CA PRO A 160 21.34 5.83 -36.86
C PRO A 160 20.57 5.29 -38.07
N GLY A 161 19.28 5.64 -38.17
CA GLY A 161 18.40 5.22 -39.27
C GLY A 161 17.90 3.77 -39.22
N TRP A 162 18.14 3.06 -38.11
CA TRP A 162 17.64 1.70 -37.89
C TRP A 162 16.73 1.65 -36.67
N TYR A 163 15.79 0.70 -36.69
CA TYR A 163 15.15 0.25 -35.47
C TYR A 163 15.97 -0.88 -34.87
N VAL A 164 16.23 -0.80 -33.56
CA VAL A 164 17.07 -1.76 -32.84
C VAL A 164 16.28 -2.32 -31.69
N ALA A 165 16.19 -3.64 -31.58
CA ALA A 165 15.62 -4.30 -30.42
C ALA A 165 16.74 -4.98 -29.62
N ARG A 166 16.91 -4.59 -28.37
CA ARG A 166 17.90 -5.16 -27.45
C ARG A 166 17.24 -6.03 -26.41
N LEU A 167 17.84 -7.18 -26.12
CA LEU A 167 17.35 -8.12 -25.11
C LEU A 167 18.02 -7.84 -23.77
N PHE A 168 17.24 -7.90 -22.70
CA PHE A 168 17.65 -7.69 -21.33
C PHE A 168 17.21 -8.88 -20.46
N ASP A 169 17.94 -9.11 -19.37
CA ASP A 169 17.57 -10.05 -18.30
C ASP A 169 17.60 -9.33 -16.96
N HIS A 170 16.47 -9.25 -16.26
CA HIS A 170 16.32 -8.47 -15.02
C HIS A 170 16.80 -7.00 -15.11
N GLY A 171 16.71 -6.39 -16.30
CA GLY A 171 17.21 -5.03 -16.56
C GLY A 171 18.70 -4.95 -16.92
N HIS A 172 19.42 -6.08 -16.98
CA HIS A 172 20.78 -6.14 -17.49
C HIS A 172 20.79 -6.31 -19.02
N PRO A 173 21.48 -5.44 -19.78
CA PRO A 173 21.59 -5.62 -21.22
C PRO A 173 22.36 -6.88 -21.55
N LEU A 174 21.81 -7.70 -22.43
CA LEU A 174 22.54 -8.79 -23.07
C LEU A 174 23.27 -8.24 -24.30
N ASN A 175 24.28 -8.98 -24.75
CA ASN A 175 25.09 -8.64 -25.93
C ASN A 175 24.41 -8.96 -27.26
N VAL A 176 23.09 -9.08 -27.28
CA VAL A 176 22.31 -9.53 -28.42
C VAL A 176 21.27 -8.48 -28.79
N HIS A 177 21.29 -8.09 -30.05
CA HIS A 177 20.29 -7.20 -30.61
C HIS A 177 19.86 -7.63 -32.01
N ILE A 178 18.69 -7.19 -32.43
CA ILE A 178 18.23 -7.30 -33.82
C ILE A 178 18.04 -5.90 -34.40
N ARG A 179 18.29 -5.76 -35.71
CA ARG A 179 18.04 -4.52 -36.44
C ARG A 179 17.07 -4.72 -37.58
N ARG A 180 16.18 -3.75 -37.78
CA ARG A 180 15.14 -3.75 -38.82
C ARG A 180 14.88 -2.36 -39.36
N ARG A 181 14.20 -2.33 -40.52
CA ARG A 181 13.81 -1.08 -41.16
C ARG A 181 12.51 -0.52 -40.59
N THR A 182 11.67 -1.38 -40.01
CA THR A 182 10.40 -0.98 -39.41
C THR A 182 10.23 -1.60 -38.01
N VAL A 183 9.38 -0.97 -37.19
CA VAL A 183 9.05 -1.48 -35.85
C VAL A 183 8.25 -2.77 -35.96
N GLU A 184 7.36 -2.88 -36.96
CA GLU A 184 6.49 -4.03 -37.16
C GLU A 184 7.28 -5.32 -37.39
N GLU A 185 8.42 -5.24 -38.09
CA GLU A 185 9.32 -6.38 -38.28
C GLU A 185 9.94 -6.85 -36.96
N ILE A 186 10.23 -5.92 -36.04
CA ILE A 186 10.73 -6.21 -34.70
C ILE A 186 9.63 -6.87 -33.86
N ARG A 187 8.43 -6.28 -33.84
CA ARG A 187 7.26 -6.83 -33.12
C ARG A 187 6.97 -8.27 -33.55
N ALA A 188 6.98 -8.53 -34.86
CA ALA A 188 6.79 -9.87 -35.40
C ALA A 188 7.88 -10.86 -34.95
N ASP A 189 9.12 -10.39 -34.75
CA ASP A 189 10.21 -11.24 -34.25
C ASP A 189 10.10 -11.51 -32.75
N ILE A 190 9.74 -10.50 -31.97
CA ILE A 190 9.49 -10.62 -30.52
C ILE A 190 8.34 -11.59 -30.27
N ILE A 191 7.18 -11.40 -30.89
CA ILE A 191 6.01 -12.29 -30.71
C ILE A 191 6.33 -13.73 -31.10
N ARG A 192 7.09 -13.94 -32.19
CA ARG A 192 7.49 -15.28 -32.64
C ARG A 192 8.42 -15.99 -31.66
N ARG A 193 9.15 -15.24 -30.84
CA ARG A 193 10.08 -15.79 -29.85
C ARG A 193 9.48 -15.89 -28.45
N PHE A 194 8.70 -14.88 -28.08
CA PHE A 194 8.13 -14.63 -26.77
C PHE A 194 6.61 -14.33 -26.93
N PRO A 195 5.78 -15.36 -27.18
CA PRO A 195 4.37 -15.18 -27.53
C PRO A 195 3.51 -14.61 -26.40
N GLY A 196 4.03 -14.53 -25.18
CA GLY A 196 3.35 -13.96 -24.01
C GLY A 196 3.76 -12.53 -23.66
N MET A 197 4.75 -11.95 -24.36
CA MET A 197 5.18 -10.60 -24.07
C MET A 197 4.16 -9.57 -24.56
N ILE A 198 4.00 -8.49 -23.79
CA ILE A 198 3.08 -7.39 -24.11
C ILE A 198 3.90 -6.11 -24.31
N PRO A 199 3.62 -5.30 -25.36
CA PRO A 199 4.27 -4.02 -25.54
C PRO A 199 3.72 -2.98 -24.55
N PHE A 200 4.64 -2.24 -23.95
CA PHE A 200 4.40 -1.07 -23.12
C PHE A 200 4.95 0.16 -23.83
N ALA A 201 4.21 1.27 -23.75
CA ALA A 201 4.71 2.57 -24.18
C ALA A 201 5.84 3.04 -23.24
N PRO A 202 6.79 3.84 -23.74
CA PRO A 202 7.86 4.41 -22.92
C PRO A 202 7.26 5.31 -21.83
N GLY A 203 7.88 5.28 -20.66
CA GLY A 203 7.61 6.19 -19.55
C GLY A 203 8.14 7.61 -19.81
N ALA A 204 7.75 8.54 -18.95
CA ALA A 204 8.17 9.95 -19.07
C ALA A 204 9.69 10.15 -18.84
N ASP A 205 10.31 9.26 -18.07
CA ASP A 205 11.74 9.30 -17.72
C ASP A 205 12.61 8.44 -18.66
N ASP A 206 12.01 7.73 -19.63
CA ASP A 206 12.72 6.88 -20.58
C ASP A 206 13.46 7.71 -21.64
N GLU A 207 14.48 7.12 -22.27
CA GLU A 207 15.23 7.78 -23.33
C GLU A 207 14.30 8.09 -24.53
N PRO A 208 14.35 9.29 -25.12
CA PRO A 208 13.41 9.70 -26.19
C PRO A 208 13.44 8.81 -27.44
N CYS A 209 14.51 8.06 -27.65
CA CYS A 209 14.63 7.13 -28.77
C CYS A 209 13.95 5.78 -28.50
N ILE A 210 13.45 5.51 -27.29
CA ILE A 210 12.71 4.28 -26.98
C ILE A 210 11.28 4.41 -27.52
N VAL A 211 10.88 3.42 -28.29
CA VAL A 211 9.53 3.34 -28.90
C VAL A 211 8.59 2.50 -28.04
N GLU A 212 9.10 1.39 -27.51
CA GLU A 212 8.32 0.43 -26.74
C GLU A 212 9.22 -0.53 -25.97
N ILE A 213 8.67 -1.07 -24.88
CA ILE A 213 9.30 -2.06 -24.02
C ILE A 213 8.39 -3.28 -23.94
N TRP A 214 8.93 -4.46 -24.16
CA TRP A 214 8.20 -5.74 -24.11
C TRP A 214 8.60 -6.52 -22.87
N LEU A 215 7.60 -6.98 -22.11
CA LEU A 215 7.71 -7.76 -20.88
C LEU A 215 6.77 -8.97 -20.94
#